data_AF-A0A078H5C3-F1
#
_entry.id   AF-A0A078H5C3-F1
#
_cell.length_a   1.000
_cell.length_b   1.000
_cell.length_c   1.000
_cell.angle_alpha   90.00
_cell.angle_beta   90.00
_cell.angle_gamma   90.00
#
_symmetry.space_group_name_H-M   'P 1'
#
loop_
_entity.id
_entity.type
_entity.pdbx_description
1 polymer ?
#
loop_
_entity_poly.entity_id
_entity_poly.type
_entity_poly.pdbx_seq_one_letter_code
_entity_poly.pdbx_strand_id
1 'polypeptide(L)'
;MMMTTTSSFLSSRCSLLTSQGPNRQMQWKRHEKRQFSRKVAVSGVVRAGFELKPPPYPLDALEPHMSRETLDYHWGKHHKTYVENLNKQILGTDLDGLSLEEVVLLSYNRGNMLPAFNNAAQAWNHEFFWESIQPGGGGKPSGDLLRLIERDFGSFDDFVERFKAAASSNFGSGWTWLAYKANRLDVANAVNPLPKEEDKKLVIVKTPNAVNPLVWDYSPLLTIDTWEHAYYLDFENRRVEYINTFMEKLVSWETVSTRLESAMARAAQREQEGTDTEDEEIPDDEEPEVYLDDASEEVD
;
A
#
# COMPACT_ATOMS: atom_id res chain seq x y z
N MET A 1 0.62 56.48 16.83
CA MET A 1 1.72 57.44 17.11
C MET A 1 2.04 57.32 18.59
N MET A 2 3.32 57.12 18.90
CA MET A 2 3.86 56.58 20.15
C MET A 2 3.63 57.46 21.39
N MET A 3 3.46 56.82 22.55
CA MET A 3 3.98 57.34 23.82
C MET A 3 4.66 56.22 24.59
N THR A 4 5.94 56.45 24.87
CA THR A 4 6.87 55.69 25.68
C THR A 4 6.61 55.88 27.17
N THR A 5 6.73 54.82 27.97
CA THR A 5 6.97 54.90 29.41
C THR A 5 8.09 53.94 29.82
N THR A 6 8.96 54.48 30.66
CA THR A 6 10.17 53.91 31.25
C THR A 6 9.86 53.07 32.49
N SER A 7 10.71 52.09 32.82
CA SER A 7 11.02 51.78 34.23
C SER A 7 12.31 50.97 34.36
N SER A 8 13.04 51.32 35.41
CA SER A 8 14.39 50.95 35.83
C SER A 8 14.39 49.81 36.86
N PHE A 9 15.58 49.56 37.45
CA PHE A 9 15.90 48.80 38.69
C PHE A 9 16.32 47.34 38.48
N LEU A 10 17.27 46.74 39.22
CA LEU A 10 18.19 47.18 40.28
C LEU A 10 19.34 46.17 40.34
N SER A 11 20.52 46.66 40.69
CA SER A 11 21.73 45.90 41.04
C SER A 11 21.68 45.52 42.53
N SER A 12 22.12 44.32 42.88
CA SER A 12 22.43 43.92 44.26
C SER A 12 23.81 43.27 44.32
N ARG A 13 24.68 43.85 45.17
CA ARG A 13 25.98 43.34 45.60
C ARG A 13 25.90 42.88 47.06
N CYS A 14 26.61 41.81 47.41
CA CYS A 14 27.21 41.49 48.73
C CYS A 14 27.86 40.09 48.60
N SER A 15 28.99 39.69 49.18
CA SER A 15 30.05 40.28 50.01
C SER A 15 31.27 39.32 50.00
N LEU A 16 32.42 39.84 50.43
CA LEU A 16 33.78 39.27 50.44
C LEU A 16 34.00 38.08 51.40
N LEU A 17 34.97 37.19 51.10
CA LEU A 17 36.20 36.98 51.90
C LEU A 17 37.11 35.86 51.35
N THR A 18 38.41 35.99 51.67
CA THR A 18 39.62 35.49 51.03
C THR A 18 40.17 34.16 51.57
N SER A 19 40.91 33.40 50.76
CA SER A 19 42.07 32.58 51.20
C SER A 19 42.91 32.10 50.02
N GLN A 20 44.24 32.21 50.12
CA GLN A 20 45.24 31.92 49.09
C GLN A 20 45.57 30.42 48.98
N GLY A 21 45.88 29.96 47.76
CA GLY A 21 46.52 28.67 47.48
C GLY A 21 47.37 28.77 46.20
N PRO A 22 48.46 27.99 46.06
CA PRO A 22 49.57 28.33 45.18
C PRO A 22 49.37 27.95 43.70
N ASN A 23 50.09 28.70 42.87
CA ASN A 23 50.22 28.66 41.43
C ASN A 23 50.68 27.28 40.89
N ARG A 24 49.99 26.73 39.89
CA ARG A 24 50.53 25.77 38.92
C ARG A 24 49.70 25.78 37.63
N GLN A 25 50.15 26.52 36.63
CA GLN A 25 49.68 26.34 35.25
C GLN A 25 50.08 24.94 34.76
N MET A 26 49.11 24.05 34.63
CA MET A 26 49.26 22.82 33.85
C MET A 26 48.91 23.12 32.39
N GLN A 27 49.92 23.12 31.52
CA GLN A 27 49.74 23.03 30.09
C GLN A 27 49.23 21.63 29.73
N TRP A 28 47.97 21.54 29.32
CA TRP A 28 47.42 20.32 28.73
C TRP A 28 47.81 20.26 27.26
N LYS A 29 48.66 19.28 26.91
CA LYS A 29 48.97 18.95 25.52
C LYS A 29 47.68 18.50 24.81
N ARG A 30 47.26 19.23 23.77
CA ARG A 30 46.22 18.77 22.84
C ARG A 30 46.70 17.49 22.16
N HIS A 31 46.00 16.38 22.39
CA HIS A 31 46.13 15.19 21.57
C HIS A 31 45.52 15.49 20.19
N GLU A 32 46.37 15.59 19.16
CA GLU A 32 45.93 15.51 17.77
C GLU A 32 45.34 14.12 17.50
N LYS A 33 44.02 14.07 17.30
CA LYS A 33 43.38 12.88 16.73
C LYS A 33 43.81 12.78 15.26
N ARG A 34 44.73 11.85 14.97
CA ARG A 34 45.05 11.43 13.59
C ARG A 34 43.78 10.83 12.98
N GLN A 35 43.12 11.62 12.15
CA GLN A 35 41.95 11.19 11.39
C GLN A 35 42.45 10.31 10.24
N PHE A 36 42.33 8.99 10.39
CA PHE A 36 42.56 8.06 9.30
C PHE A 36 41.37 8.17 8.33
N SER A 37 41.52 8.97 7.28
CA SER A 37 40.61 8.98 6.15
C SER A 37 40.80 7.68 5.37
N ARG A 38 39.98 6.68 5.67
CA ARG A 38 39.82 5.53 4.79
C ARG A 38 38.99 6.02 3.61
N LYS A 39 39.65 6.26 2.46
CA LYS A 39 38.95 6.37 1.18
C LYS A 39 38.26 5.03 0.92
N VAL A 40 37.00 4.94 1.31
CA VAL A 40 36.12 3.89 0.81
C VAL A 40 35.90 4.24 -0.66
N ALA A 41 36.55 3.49 -1.54
CA ALA A 41 36.13 3.45 -2.92
C ALA A 41 34.65 3.03 -2.89
N VAL A 42 33.76 3.95 -3.30
CA VAL A 42 32.36 3.62 -3.57
C VAL A 42 32.38 2.72 -4.79
N SER A 43 32.66 1.43 -4.56
CA SER A 43 32.34 0.36 -5.49
C SER A 43 30.85 0.49 -5.75
N GLY A 44 30.49 0.68 -7.02
CA GLY A 44 29.11 0.89 -7.44
C GLY A 44 28.24 -0.24 -6.89
N VAL A 45 27.41 0.09 -5.90
CA VAL A 45 26.37 -0.83 -5.46
C VAL A 45 25.36 -0.84 -6.60
N VAL A 46 25.40 -1.90 -7.41
CA VAL A 46 24.28 -2.23 -8.29
C VAL A 46 23.13 -2.56 -7.33
N ARG A 47 22.17 -1.64 -7.20
CA ARG A 47 20.95 -1.83 -6.42
C ARG A 47 19.81 -2.07 -7.40
N ALA A 48 18.97 -3.06 -7.11
CA ALA A 48 17.85 -3.46 -7.93
C ALA A 48 16.72 -2.43 -7.79
N GLY A 49 16.72 -1.42 -8.66
CA GLY A 49 15.54 -0.57 -8.85
C GLY A 49 14.42 -1.34 -9.55
N PHE A 50 13.20 -0.83 -9.48
CA PHE A 50 12.08 -1.39 -10.24
C PHE A 50 12.31 -1.22 -11.74
N GLU A 51 11.98 -2.25 -12.52
CA GLU A 51 12.05 -2.24 -13.98
C GLU A 51 10.67 -2.02 -14.59
N LEU A 52 10.60 -1.29 -15.71
CA LEU A 52 9.35 -1.16 -16.46
C LEU A 52 9.06 -2.47 -17.20
N LYS A 53 8.15 -3.27 -16.64
CA LYS A 53 7.69 -4.49 -17.29
C LYS A 53 6.85 -4.16 -18.52
N PRO A 54 7.10 -4.78 -19.69
CA PRO A 54 6.26 -4.62 -20.86
C PRO A 54 4.88 -5.26 -20.65
N PRO A 55 3.82 -4.80 -21.35
CA PRO A 55 2.55 -5.52 -21.38
C PRO A 55 2.78 -6.95 -21.90
N PRO A 56 1.94 -7.93 -21.50
CA PRO A 56 2.11 -9.34 -21.90
C PRO A 56 1.75 -9.63 -23.37
N TYR A 57 1.63 -8.59 -24.20
CA TYR A 57 1.27 -8.65 -25.62
C TYR A 57 1.90 -7.48 -26.39
N PRO A 58 2.02 -7.57 -27.73
CA PRO A 58 2.48 -6.46 -28.57
C PRO A 58 1.62 -5.20 -28.41
N LEU A 59 2.22 -4.01 -28.59
CA LEU A 59 1.53 -2.73 -28.33
C LEU A 59 0.36 -2.43 -29.28
N ASP A 60 0.24 -3.13 -30.40
CA ASP A 60 -0.88 -3.03 -31.35
C ASP A 60 -1.91 -4.16 -31.17
N ALA A 61 -1.68 -5.11 -30.26
CA ALA A 61 -2.51 -6.31 -30.16
C ALA A 61 -3.92 -6.07 -29.59
N LEU A 62 -4.19 -4.88 -29.03
CA LEU A 62 -5.51 -4.49 -28.51
C LEU A 62 -6.35 -3.71 -29.52
N GLU A 63 -5.82 -3.46 -30.73
CA GLU A 63 -6.59 -2.81 -31.79
C GLU A 63 -7.78 -3.68 -32.25
N PRO A 64 -8.92 -3.07 -32.62
CA PRO A 64 -9.18 -1.62 -32.69
C PRO A 64 -9.75 -1.02 -31.39
N HIS A 65 -9.66 -1.73 -30.27
CA HIS A 65 -10.36 -1.39 -29.03
C HIS A 65 -9.55 -0.49 -28.09
N MET A 66 -8.23 -0.54 -28.20
CA MET A 66 -7.29 0.42 -27.63
C MET A 66 -6.14 0.57 -28.62
N SER A 67 -5.87 1.81 -29.07
CA SER A 67 -4.88 2.01 -30.14
C SER A 67 -3.46 1.77 -29.67
N ARG A 68 -2.57 1.42 -30.61
CA ARG A 68 -1.13 1.41 -30.35
C ARG A 68 -0.63 2.75 -29.79
N GLU A 69 -1.19 3.86 -30.27
CA GLU A 69 -0.80 5.18 -29.79
C GLU A 69 -1.12 5.34 -28.29
N THR A 70 -2.31 4.90 -27.84
CA THR A 70 -2.65 4.85 -26.41
C THR A 70 -1.62 4.03 -25.63
N LEU A 71 -1.18 2.85 -26.11
CA LEU A 71 -0.18 2.05 -25.40
C LEU A 71 1.21 2.70 -25.37
N ASP A 72 1.64 3.30 -26.48
CA ASP A 72 2.91 4.03 -26.56
C ASP A 72 2.98 5.19 -25.55
N TYR A 73 1.86 5.90 -25.32
CA TYR A 73 1.79 6.94 -24.30
C TYR A 73 1.58 6.38 -22.89
N HIS A 74 0.59 5.52 -22.69
CA HIS A 74 0.14 5.05 -21.38
C HIS A 74 1.18 4.13 -20.73
N TRP A 75 1.70 3.14 -21.45
CA TRP A 75 2.82 2.32 -20.96
C TRP A 75 4.16 3.04 -21.17
N GLY A 76 4.45 3.46 -22.40
CA GLY A 76 5.78 3.93 -22.80
C GLY A 76 6.20 5.29 -22.22
N LYS A 77 5.24 6.10 -21.75
CA LYS A 77 5.52 7.41 -21.11
C LYS A 77 4.99 7.49 -19.68
N HIS A 78 3.69 7.28 -19.46
CA HIS A 78 3.09 7.45 -18.13
C HIS A 78 3.62 6.41 -17.14
N HIS A 79 3.43 5.11 -17.44
CA HIS A 79 3.94 4.03 -16.58
C HIS A 79 5.46 4.12 -16.39
N LYS A 80 6.20 4.32 -17.47
CA LYS A 80 7.66 4.56 -17.43
C LYS A 80 8.06 5.67 -16.45
N THR A 81 7.38 6.81 -16.51
CA THR A 81 7.70 7.97 -15.65
C THR A 81 7.46 7.66 -14.18
N TYR A 82 6.40 6.91 -13.85
CA TYR A 82 6.15 6.46 -12.47
C TYR A 82 7.29 5.59 -11.94
N VAL A 83 7.72 4.60 -12.72
CA VAL A 83 8.84 3.71 -12.35
C VAL A 83 10.15 4.49 -12.18
N GLU A 84 10.49 5.37 -13.12
CA GLU A 84 11.72 6.18 -13.05
C GLU A 84 11.73 7.14 -11.85
N ASN A 85 10.59 7.76 -11.54
CA ASN A 85 10.48 8.67 -10.41
C ASN A 85 10.48 7.92 -9.08
N LEU A 86 9.82 6.75 -9.01
CA LEU A 86 9.85 5.89 -7.84
C LEU A 86 11.30 5.51 -7.48
N ASN A 87 12.06 5.03 -8.46
CA ASN A 87 13.46 4.66 -8.26
C ASN A 87 14.31 5.82 -7.72
N LYS A 88 14.07 7.05 -8.20
CA LYS A 88 14.75 8.25 -7.67
C LYS A 88 14.33 8.57 -6.22
N GLN A 89 13.07 8.34 -5.87
CA GLN A 89 12.52 8.66 -4.56
C GLN A 89 12.93 7.67 -3.47
N ILE A 90 13.09 6.39 -3.81
CA ILE A 90 13.42 5.35 -2.81
C ILE A 90 14.91 5.15 -2.62
N LEU A 91 15.75 5.59 -3.56
CA LEU A 91 17.19 5.33 -3.53
C LEU A 91 17.83 5.81 -2.21
N GLY A 92 18.43 4.88 -1.47
CA GLY A 92 19.09 5.19 -0.20
C GLY A 92 18.13 5.47 0.98
N THR A 93 16.84 5.20 0.81
CA THR A 93 15.83 5.22 1.89
C THR A 93 15.59 3.81 2.42
N ASP A 94 14.81 3.68 3.50
CA ASP A 94 14.39 2.37 4.03
C ASP A 94 13.41 1.61 3.10
N LEU A 95 12.96 2.26 2.03
CA LEU A 95 12.12 1.65 0.98
C LEU A 95 12.95 0.98 -0.14
N ASP A 96 14.27 1.21 -0.17
CA ASP A 96 15.19 0.65 -1.16
C ASP A 96 15.32 -0.88 -0.95
N GLY A 97 15.03 -1.66 -1.99
CA GLY A 97 15.11 -3.13 -1.95
C GLY A 97 13.87 -3.85 -1.44
N LEU A 98 12.80 -3.13 -1.05
CA LEU A 98 11.50 -3.72 -0.76
C LEU A 98 10.75 -4.08 -2.04
N SER A 99 9.78 -4.99 -1.94
CA SER A 99 8.83 -5.25 -3.03
C SER A 99 7.95 -4.03 -3.32
N LEU A 100 7.38 -3.96 -4.52
CA LEU A 100 6.55 -2.83 -4.91
C LEU A 100 5.30 -2.71 -4.02
N GLU A 101 4.69 -3.84 -3.66
CA GLU A 101 3.58 -3.94 -2.72
C GLU A 101 3.94 -3.39 -1.34
N GLU A 102 5.10 -3.79 -0.78
CA GLU A 102 5.56 -3.28 0.52
C GLU A 102 5.78 -1.77 0.47
N VAL A 103 6.39 -1.25 -0.61
CA VAL A 103 6.56 0.20 -0.78
C VAL A 103 5.21 0.91 -0.81
N VAL A 104 4.21 0.39 -1.55
CA VAL A 104 2.85 0.95 -1.59
C VAL A 104 2.23 1.00 -0.19
N LEU A 105 2.27 -0.12 0.54
CA LEU A 105 1.65 -0.23 1.86
C LEU A 105 2.30 0.71 2.89
N LEU A 106 3.63 0.71 2.96
CA LEU A 106 4.38 1.54 3.92
C LEU A 106 4.24 3.03 3.59
N SER A 107 4.31 3.39 2.31
CA SER A 107 4.23 4.80 1.89
C SER A 107 2.80 5.37 1.93
N TYR A 108 1.75 4.54 1.97
CA TYR A 108 0.38 5.03 2.17
C TYR A 108 0.20 5.74 3.51
N ASN A 109 0.91 5.26 4.55
CA ASN A 109 1.01 5.89 5.86
C ASN A 109 -0.36 6.34 6.42
N ARG A 110 -1.33 5.42 6.47
CA ARG A 110 -2.70 5.66 6.97
C ARG A 110 -3.41 6.84 6.28
N GLY A 111 -3.13 7.03 4.99
CA GLY A 111 -3.67 8.14 4.19
C GLY A 111 -2.86 9.43 4.28
N ASN A 112 -1.88 9.54 5.20
CA ASN A 112 -0.89 10.63 5.20
C ASN A 112 0.30 10.27 4.31
N MET A 113 0.00 10.11 3.02
CA MET A 113 0.87 9.53 2.00
C MET A 113 2.27 10.17 1.99
N LEU A 114 3.30 9.32 2.05
CA LEU A 114 4.69 9.73 1.86
C LEU A 114 4.97 10.05 0.38
N PRO A 115 6.03 10.81 0.06
CA PRO A 115 6.32 11.24 -1.32
C PRO A 115 6.42 10.10 -2.35
N ALA A 116 6.82 8.91 -1.94
CA ALA A 116 6.95 7.73 -2.80
C ALA A 116 5.61 7.10 -3.20
N PHE A 117 4.54 7.31 -2.42
CA PHE A 117 3.28 6.57 -2.56
C PHE A 117 2.66 6.69 -3.95
N ASN A 118 2.54 7.91 -4.48
CA ASN A 118 1.88 8.10 -5.76
C ASN A 118 2.60 7.38 -6.91
N ASN A 119 3.94 7.41 -6.93
CA ASN A 119 4.70 6.72 -7.99
C ASN A 119 4.71 5.20 -7.78
N ALA A 120 4.82 4.73 -6.52
CA ALA A 120 4.76 3.31 -6.19
C ALA A 120 3.41 2.71 -6.57
N ALA A 121 2.32 3.34 -6.13
CA ALA A 121 0.98 2.85 -6.36
C ALA A 121 0.60 2.97 -7.85
N GLN A 122 0.98 4.04 -8.55
CA GLN A 122 0.74 4.10 -10.00
C GLN A 122 1.55 3.06 -10.77
N ALA A 123 2.82 2.81 -10.43
CA ALA A 123 3.58 1.73 -11.07
C ALA A 123 2.86 0.38 -10.88
N TRP A 124 2.44 0.08 -9.65
CA TRP A 124 1.71 -1.15 -9.35
C TRP A 124 0.37 -1.23 -10.10
N ASN A 125 -0.42 -0.16 -10.10
CA ASN A 125 -1.74 -0.12 -10.75
C ASN A 125 -1.62 -0.37 -12.26
N HIS A 126 -0.61 0.20 -12.92
CA HIS A 126 -0.42 0.03 -14.36
C HIS A 126 0.08 -1.37 -14.69
N GLU A 127 1.04 -1.91 -13.94
CA GLU A 127 1.45 -3.31 -14.12
C GLU A 127 0.25 -4.26 -14.01
N PHE A 128 -0.57 -4.07 -12.96
CA PHE A 128 -1.80 -4.83 -12.76
C PHE A 128 -2.82 -4.63 -13.90
N PHE A 129 -2.95 -3.43 -14.44
CA PHE A 129 -3.86 -3.08 -15.54
C PHE A 129 -3.49 -3.79 -16.84
N TRP A 130 -2.21 -3.83 -17.22
CA TRP A 130 -1.77 -4.50 -18.45
C TRP A 130 -2.06 -6.00 -18.44
N GLU A 131 -2.00 -6.63 -17.28
CA GLU A 131 -2.39 -8.03 -17.10
C GLU A 131 -3.91 -8.24 -17.03
N SER A 132 -4.66 -7.17 -16.71
CA SER A 132 -6.13 -7.21 -16.58
C SER A 132 -6.85 -7.23 -17.92
N ILE A 133 -6.14 -6.93 -19.01
CA ILE A 133 -6.66 -6.90 -20.37
C ILE A 133 -5.85 -7.80 -21.30
N GLN A 134 -6.44 -8.20 -22.43
CA GLN A 134 -5.78 -9.06 -23.41
C GLN A 134 -6.38 -8.91 -24.82
N PRO A 135 -5.61 -9.29 -25.87
CA PRO A 135 -6.14 -9.44 -27.22
C PRO A 135 -7.30 -10.45 -27.25
N GLY A 136 -8.42 -10.09 -27.87
CA GLY A 136 -9.60 -10.96 -27.92
C GLY A 136 -10.25 -11.23 -26.57
N GLY A 137 -10.07 -10.32 -25.60
CA GLY A 137 -10.71 -10.39 -24.29
C GLY A 137 -12.21 -10.08 -24.31
N GLY A 138 -12.74 -9.78 -23.13
CA GLY A 138 -14.18 -9.59 -22.90
C GLY A 138 -14.94 -10.90 -22.79
N GLY A 139 -16.24 -10.89 -23.11
CA GLY A 139 -17.12 -12.03 -22.87
C GLY A 139 -17.50 -12.18 -21.40
N LYS A 140 -17.72 -13.42 -20.95
CA LYS A 140 -18.10 -13.74 -19.56
C LYS A 140 -17.05 -14.66 -18.92
N PRO A 141 -16.76 -14.53 -17.61
CA PRO A 141 -15.96 -15.50 -16.89
C PRO A 141 -16.71 -16.83 -16.76
N SER A 142 -16.02 -17.85 -16.26
CA SER A 142 -16.61 -19.16 -15.96
C SER A 142 -16.14 -19.65 -14.59
N GLY A 143 -16.53 -20.88 -14.22
CA GLY A 143 -16.06 -21.52 -12.99
C GLY A 143 -16.37 -20.73 -11.73
N ASP A 144 -15.42 -20.71 -10.81
CA ASP A 144 -15.56 -20.13 -9.48
C ASP A 144 -15.83 -18.62 -9.52
N LEU A 145 -15.15 -17.91 -10.43
CA LEU A 145 -15.35 -16.48 -10.60
C LEU A 145 -16.79 -16.13 -10.99
N LEU A 146 -17.38 -16.85 -11.96
CA LEU A 146 -18.78 -16.62 -12.33
C LEU A 146 -19.73 -16.93 -11.17
N ARG A 147 -19.51 -18.04 -10.46
CA ARG A 147 -20.35 -18.40 -9.29
C ARG A 147 -20.30 -17.33 -8.19
N LEU A 148 -19.11 -16.82 -7.86
CA LEU A 148 -18.98 -15.76 -6.86
C LEU A 148 -19.61 -14.44 -7.35
N ILE A 149 -19.49 -14.11 -8.64
CA ILE A 149 -20.15 -12.95 -9.22
C ILE A 149 -21.68 -13.07 -9.07
N GLU A 150 -22.26 -14.20 -9.45
CA GLU A 150 -23.70 -14.44 -9.34
C GLU A 150 -24.17 -14.43 -7.87
N ARG A 151 -23.37 -14.99 -6.97
CA ARG A 151 -23.65 -14.95 -5.52
C ARG A 151 -23.70 -13.52 -4.98
N ASP A 152 -22.70 -12.70 -5.31
CA ASP A 152 -22.48 -11.40 -4.64
C ASP A 152 -23.21 -10.24 -5.34
N PHE A 153 -23.46 -10.35 -6.65
CA PHE A 153 -24.11 -9.32 -7.45
C PHE A 153 -25.49 -9.71 -7.99
N GLY A 154 -25.87 -10.99 -7.88
CA GLY A 154 -27.14 -11.55 -8.37
C GLY A 154 -27.02 -12.16 -9.76
N SER A 155 -26.38 -11.46 -10.70
CA SER A 155 -26.08 -11.96 -12.04
C SER A 155 -24.78 -11.35 -12.59
N PHE A 156 -24.21 -11.94 -13.63
CA PHE A 156 -23.08 -11.31 -14.34
C PHE A 156 -23.46 -9.96 -14.96
N ASP A 157 -24.68 -9.85 -15.49
CA ASP A 157 -25.12 -8.62 -16.14
C ASP A 157 -25.31 -7.49 -15.10
N ASP A 158 -25.86 -7.80 -13.92
CA ASP A 158 -25.96 -6.88 -12.78
C ASP A 158 -24.58 -6.44 -12.28
N PHE A 159 -23.61 -7.35 -12.23
CA PHE A 159 -22.22 -7.02 -11.93
C PHE A 159 -21.65 -6.04 -12.94
N VAL A 160 -21.81 -6.31 -14.24
CA VAL A 160 -21.32 -5.44 -15.32
C VAL A 160 -21.95 -4.05 -15.21
N GLU A 161 -23.25 -3.95 -15.00
CA GLU A 161 -23.94 -2.66 -14.81
C GLU A 161 -23.38 -1.89 -13.62
N ARG A 162 -23.22 -2.54 -12.45
CA ARG A 162 -22.66 -1.92 -11.26
C ARG A 162 -21.20 -1.49 -11.45
N PHE A 163 -20.38 -2.29 -12.14
CA PHE A 163 -18.97 -1.98 -12.40
C PHE A 163 -18.86 -0.79 -13.36
N LYS A 164 -19.61 -0.79 -14.45
CA LYS A 164 -19.66 0.31 -15.42
C LYS A 164 -20.15 1.61 -14.77
N ALA A 165 -21.15 1.54 -13.90
CA ALA A 165 -21.65 2.69 -13.13
C ALA A 165 -20.60 3.22 -12.14
N ALA A 166 -19.89 2.34 -11.43
CA ALA A 166 -18.80 2.73 -10.53
C ALA A 166 -17.67 3.46 -11.29
N ALA A 167 -17.22 2.90 -12.42
CA ALA A 167 -16.19 3.51 -13.26
C ALA A 167 -16.62 4.86 -13.85
N SER A 168 -17.88 4.97 -14.29
CA SER A 168 -18.41 6.23 -14.84
C SER A 168 -18.53 7.31 -13.77
N SER A 169 -18.88 6.95 -12.54
CA SER A 169 -19.04 7.87 -11.40
C SER A 169 -17.73 8.20 -10.66
N ASN A 170 -16.58 7.72 -11.14
CA ASN A 170 -15.29 8.04 -10.56
C ASN A 170 -14.84 9.44 -11.03
N PHE A 171 -15.16 10.47 -10.24
CA PHE A 171 -14.92 11.85 -10.65
C PHE A 171 -13.42 12.18 -10.65
N GLY A 172 -12.95 12.79 -11.74
CA GLY A 172 -11.53 13.09 -11.94
C GLY A 172 -10.72 11.85 -12.30
N SER A 173 -9.49 11.80 -11.80
CA SER A 173 -8.52 10.72 -12.00
C SER A 173 -8.70 9.61 -10.97
N GLY A 174 -8.63 8.36 -11.40
CA GLY A 174 -8.70 7.23 -10.49
C GLY A 174 -8.91 5.89 -11.19
N TRP A 175 -9.26 4.89 -10.39
CA TRP A 175 -9.39 3.50 -10.81
C TRP A 175 -10.68 2.89 -10.29
N THR A 176 -11.21 1.89 -10.98
CA THR A 176 -12.32 1.06 -10.50
C THR A 176 -11.91 -0.39 -10.49
N TRP A 177 -12.20 -1.07 -9.38
CA TRP A 177 -11.68 -2.39 -9.08
C TRP A 177 -12.81 -3.36 -8.79
N LEU A 178 -12.66 -4.59 -9.27
CA LEU A 178 -13.24 -5.76 -8.64
C LEU A 178 -12.18 -6.31 -7.68
N ALA A 179 -12.54 -6.52 -6.43
CA ALA A 179 -11.64 -7.08 -5.43
C ALA A 179 -12.32 -8.19 -4.64
N TYR A 180 -11.53 -9.19 -4.24
CA TYR A 180 -11.94 -10.14 -3.22
C TYR A 180 -11.61 -9.55 -1.85
N LYS A 181 -12.66 -9.19 -1.13
CA LYS A 181 -12.58 -8.89 0.29
C LYS A 181 -12.61 -10.24 1.00
N ALA A 182 -11.61 -10.49 1.83
CA ALA A 182 -11.61 -11.63 2.75
C ALA A 182 -11.40 -11.14 4.18
N ASN A 183 -10.74 -10.00 4.35
CA ASN A 183 -10.41 -9.46 5.67
C ASN A 183 -11.39 -8.38 6.08
N ARG A 184 -11.60 -8.26 7.38
CA ARG A 184 -12.20 -7.06 7.98
C ARG A 184 -11.10 -6.05 8.19
N LEU A 185 -11.25 -4.88 7.58
CA LEU A 185 -10.51 -3.72 8.03
C LEU A 185 -11.44 -2.82 8.79
N ASP A 186 -11.12 -2.68 10.07
CA ASP A 186 -11.40 -1.44 10.76
C ASP A 186 -10.20 -0.52 10.56
N VAL A 187 -10.44 0.64 9.97
CA VAL A 187 -9.40 1.50 9.38
C VAL A 187 -8.43 2.03 10.44
N ALA A 188 -7.17 1.56 10.41
CA ALA A 188 -5.90 2.28 10.69
C ALA A 188 -4.76 1.29 11.02
N ASN A 189 -4.19 0.62 10.02
CA ASN A 189 -3.08 -0.34 10.16
C ASN A 189 -3.26 -1.39 11.27
N ALA A 190 -4.45 -1.95 11.42
CA ALA A 190 -4.67 -3.11 12.26
C ALA A 190 -4.45 -4.38 11.43
N VAL A 191 -3.46 -5.18 11.81
CA VAL A 191 -3.39 -6.59 11.41
C VAL A 191 -4.50 -7.34 12.15
N ASN A 192 -5.30 -8.04 11.37
CA ASN A 192 -6.40 -8.97 11.67
C ASN A 192 -7.69 -8.41 12.31
N PRO A 193 -8.84 -8.79 11.73
CA PRO A 193 -9.50 -10.02 12.17
C PRO A 193 -9.58 -11.03 11.02
N LEU A 194 -9.32 -12.28 11.38
CA LEU A 194 -9.34 -13.45 10.49
C LEU A 194 -10.55 -13.41 9.55
N PRO A 195 -10.37 -13.80 8.27
CA PRO A 195 -11.49 -13.95 7.37
C PRO A 195 -12.58 -14.83 7.99
N LYS A 196 -13.83 -14.39 7.86
CA LYS A 196 -15.00 -15.24 8.09
C LYS A 196 -15.71 -15.45 6.76
N GLU A 197 -16.53 -16.49 6.67
CA GLU A 197 -17.32 -16.77 5.47
C GLU A 197 -18.15 -15.56 5.00
N GLU A 198 -18.65 -14.74 5.92
CA GLU A 198 -19.39 -13.52 5.61
C GLU A 198 -18.54 -12.38 5.02
N ASP A 199 -17.21 -12.44 5.19
CA ASP A 199 -16.26 -11.47 4.69
C ASP A 199 -15.69 -11.85 3.32
N LYS A 200 -15.69 -13.14 2.96
CA LYS A 200 -15.19 -13.77 1.72
C LYS A 200 -16.02 -13.45 0.47
N LYS A 201 -16.08 -12.16 0.09
CA LYS A 201 -16.95 -11.68 -0.99
C LYS A 201 -16.25 -10.78 -1.99
N LEU A 202 -16.81 -10.76 -3.20
CA LEU A 202 -16.48 -9.81 -4.23
C LEU A 202 -17.09 -8.44 -3.93
N VAL A 203 -16.28 -7.41 -4.13
CA VAL A 203 -16.69 -6.01 -3.98
C VAL A 203 -16.23 -5.18 -5.17
N ILE A 204 -17.05 -4.20 -5.55
CA ILE A 204 -16.65 -3.15 -6.50
C ILE A 204 -16.25 -1.93 -5.69
N VAL A 205 -15.03 -1.43 -5.89
CA VAL A 205 -14.53 -0.22 -5.23
C VAL A 205 -13.96 0.75 -6.25
N LYS A 206 -14.13 2.05 -6.01
CA LYS A 206 -13.49 3.11 -6.78
C LYS A 206 -12.47 3.83 -5.91
N THR A 207 -11.35 4.18 -6.51
CA THR A 207 -10.24 4.82 -5.79
C THR A 207 -9.82 6.11 -6.52
N PRO A 208 -9.53 7.18 -5.77
CA PRO A 208 -9.03 8.41 -6.35
C PRO A 208 -7.52 8.31 -6.65
N ASN A 209 -7.09 8.98 -7.70
CA ASN A 209 -5.69 9.14 -8.07
C ASN A 209 -4.94 7.79 -8.13
N ALA A 210 -3.97 7.58 -7.24
CA ALA A 210 -3.10 6.41 -7.20
C ALA A 210 -3.57 5.33 -6.21
N VAL A 211 -4.56 5.61 -5.36
CA VAL A 211 -4.99 4.68 -4.31
C VAL A 211 -5.44 3.36 -4.96
N ASN A 212 -5.12 2.24 -4.34
CA ASN A 212 -5.54 0.91 -4.78
C ASN A 212 -5.95 0.06 -3.58
N PRO A 213 -6.67 -1.07 -3.79
CA PRO A 213 -7.24 -1.83 -2.67
C PRO A 213 -6.21 -2.55 -1.78
N LEU A 214 -4.93 -2.59 -2.14
CA LEU A 214 -3.89 -3.18 -1.28
C LEU A 214 -3.81 -2.45 0.06
N VAL A 215 -3.95 -1.13 0.06
CA VAL A 215 -3.92 -0.32 1.30
C VAL A 215 -5.11 -0.60 2.23
N TRP A 216 -6.08 -1.36 1.73
CA TRP A 216 -7.20 -1.89 2.48
C TRP A 216 -7.19 -3.42 2.51
N ASP A 217 -6.03 -4.08 2.40
CA ASP A 217 -5.86 -5.55 2.47
C ASP A 217 -6.94 -6.35 1.74
N TYR A 218 -7.47 -5.77 0.65
CA TYR A 218 -8.34 -6.44 -0.30
C TYR A 218 -7.45 -6.99 -1.39
N SER A 219 -7.83 -8.13 -1.95
CA SER A 219 -7.10 -8.72 -3.09
C SER A 219 -7.69 -8.17 -4.39
N PRO A 220 -7.01 -7.28 -5.12
CA PRO A 220 -7.53 -6.76 -6.38
C PRO A 220 -7.56 -7.87 -7.43
N LEU A 221 -8.65 -7.97 -8.20
CA LEU A 221 -8.83 -9.01 -9.22
C LEU A 221 -8.86 -8.42 -10.64
N LEU A 222 -9.60 -7.34 -10.84
CA LEU A 222 -9.74 -6.60 -12.10
C LEU A 222 -9.63 -5.11 -11.82
N THR A 223 -9.01 -4.34 -12.71
CA THR A 223 -9.02 -2.88 -12.65
C THR A 223 -9.27 -2.26 -14.02
N ILE A 224 -9.89 -1.08 -14.02
CA ILE A 224 -9.93 -0.19 -15.18
C ILE A 224 -9.33 1.17 -14.79
N ASP A 225 -8.39 1.65 -15.61
CA ASP A 225 -7.85 3.01 -15.51
C ASP A 225 -8.90 4.01 -16.03
N THR A 226 -9.34 4.94 -15.19
CA THR A 226 -10.29 6.02 -15.56
C THR A 226 -9.63 7.40 -15.61
N TRP A 227 -8.30 7.46 -15.56
CA TRP A 227 -7.55 8.66 -15.92
C TRP A 227 -7.74 8.95 -17.41
N GLU A 228 -7.86 10.23 -17.77
CA GLU A 228 -8.10 10.62 -19.17
C GLU A 228 -7.02 10.09 -20.11
N HIS A 229 -5.75 10.03 -19.69
CA HIS A 229 -4.67 9.48 -20.52
C HIS A 229 -4.89 8.04 -20.98
N ALA A 230 -5.75 7.26 -20.30
CA ALA A 230 -6.02 5.87 -20.65
C ALA A 230 -6.98 5.70 -21.83
N TYR A 231 -7.74 6.75 -22.16
CA TYR A 231 -8.80 6.66 -23.18
C TYR A 231 -8.93 7.88 -24.07
N TYR A 232 -8.31 9.02 -23.77
CA TYR A 232 -8.61 10.27 -24.46
C TYR A 232 -8.20 10.27 -25.93
N LEU A 233 -7.14 9.54 -26.30
CA LEU A 233 -6.72 9.42 -27.70
C LEU A 233 -7.70 8.61 -28.55
N ASP A 234 -8.41 7.65 -27.94
CA ASP A 234 -9.32 6.73 -28.64
C ASP A 234 -10.81 7.16 -28.52
N PHE A 235 -11.17 7.83 -27.43
CA PHE A 235 -12.56 8.13 -27.06
C PHE A 235 -12.82 9.59 -26.68
N GLU A 236 -11.79 10.42 -26.57
CA GLU A 236 -11.88 11.80 -26.08
C GLU A 236 -12.70 11.90 -24.78
N ASN A 237 -13.83 12.64 -24.78
CA ASN A 237 -14.70 12.79 -23.61
C ASN A 237 -15.66 11.61 -23.40
N ARG A 238 -15.69 10.62 -24.30
CA ARG A 238 -16.66 9.51 -24.29
C ARG A 238 -16.21 8.37 -23.37
N ARG A 239 -15.93 8.69 -22.10
CA ARG A 239 -15.50 7.74 -21.07
C ARG A 239 -16.41 6.51 -20.98
N VAL A 240 -17.72 6.70 -21.12
CA VAL A 240 -18.71 5.59 -21.08
C VAL A 240 -18.48 4.59 -22.22
N GLU A 241 -18.11 5.05 -23.41
CA GLU A 241 -17.82 4.17 -24.55
C GLU A 241 -16.53 3.37 -24.34
N TYR A 242 -15.50 4.01 -23.77
CA TYR A 242 -14.28 3.32 -23.33
C TYR A 242 -14.58 2.23 -22.30
N ILE A 243 -15.36 2.55 -21.26
CA ILE A 243 -15.76 1.59 -20.21
C ILE A 243 -16.53 0.40 -20.80
N ASN A 244 -17.44 0.66 -21.74
CA ASN A 244 -18.18 -0.40 -22.44
C ASN A 244 -17.22 -1.28 -23.26
N THR A 245 -16.35 -0.67 -24.05
CA THR A 245 -15.36 -1.37 -24.88
C THR A 245 -14.42 -2.22 -24.02
N PHE A 246 -13.93 -1.66 -22.91
CA PHE A 246 -13.10 -2.37 -21.95
C PHE A 246 -13.75 -3.67 -21.48
N MET A 247 -14.98 -3.59 -20.96
CA MET A 247 -15.69 -4.75 -20.41
C MET A 247 -16.02 -5.79 -21.49
N GLU A 248 -16.38 -5.34 -22.69
CA GLU A 248 -16.89 -6.21 -23.75
C GLU A 248 -15.80 -6.84 -24.62
N LYS A 249 -14.60 -6.24 -24.67
CA LYS A 249 -13.57 -6.58 -25.66
C LYS A 249 -12.16 -6.76 -25.09
N LEU A 250 -11.87 -6.24 -23.90
CA LEU A 250 -10.50 -6.19 -23.40
C LEU A 250 -10.25 -7.06 -22.17
N VAL A 251 -11.22 -7.20 -21.25
CA VAL A 251 -10.99 -7.91 -19.97
C VAL A 251 -10.45 -9.32 -20.17
N SER A 252 -9.35 -9.66 -19.48
CA SER A 252 -8.85 -11.03 -19.37
C SER A 252 -9.52 -11.74 -18.19
N TRP A 253 -10.65 -12.42 -18.43
CA TRP A 253 -11.33 -13.18 -17.38
C TRP A 253 -10.51 -14.35 -16.83
N GLU A 254 -9.56 -14.88 -17.61
CA GLU A 254 -8.61 -15.90 -17.17
C GLU A 254 -7.69 -15.34 -16.09
N THR A 255 -7.04 -14.19 -16.33
CA THR A 255 -6.20 -13.54 -15.31
C THR A 255 -7.00 -13.21 -14.05
N VAL A 256 -8.23 -12.72 -14.19
CA VAL A 256 -9.11 -12.40 -13.05
C VAL A 256 -9.43 -13.68 -12.24
N SER A 257 -9.62 -14.81 -12.91
CA SER A 257 -9.88 -16.10 -12.27
C SER A 257 -8.65 -16.61 -11.51
N THR A 258 -7.47 -16.57 -12.14
CA THR A 258 -6.20 -16.95 -11.48
C THR A 258 -5.89 -16.09 -10.24
N ARG A 259 -6.19 -14.79 -10.31
CA ARG A 259 -6.05 -13.88 -9.16
C ARG A 259 -7.04 -14.23 -8.06
N LEU A 260 -8.27 -14.61 -8.39
CA LEU A 260 -9.27 -15.04 -7.42
C LEU A 260 -8.84 -16.32 -6.71
N GLU A 261 -8.35 -17.32 -7.45
CA GLU A 261 -7.83 -18.56 -6.87
C GLU A 261 -6.68 -18.28 -5.89
N SER A 262 -5.74 -17.43 -6.29
CA SER A 262 -4.63 -17.00 -5.44
C SER A 262 -5.11 -16.25 -4.19
N ALA A 263 -6.14 -15.40 -4.32
CA ALA A 263 -6.71 -14.65 -3.21
C ALA A 263 -7.46 -15.56 -2.22
N MET A 264 -8.21 -16.55 -2.72
CA MET A 264 -8.89 -17.55 -1.90
C MET A 264 -7.88 -18.46 -1.17
N ALA A 265 -6.83 -18.90 -1.86
CA ALA A 265 -5.76 -19.70 -1.26
C ALA A 265 -5.03 -18.94 -0.14
N ARG A 266 -4.71 -17.66 -0.37
CA ARG A 266 -4.10 -16.80 0.66
C ARG A 266 -5.02 -16.60 1.86
N ALA A 267 -6.31 -16.42 1.65
CA ALA A 267 -7.28 -16.30 2.74
C ALA A 267 -7.34 -17.59 3.58
N ALA A 268 -7.38 -18.76 2.93
CA ALA A 268 -7.38 -20.05 3.62
C ALA A 268 -6.09 -20.32 4.41
N GLN A 269 -4.92 -19.96 3.86
CA GLN A 269 -3.64 -20.08 4.57
C GLN A 269 -3.62 -19.25 5.86
N ARG A 270 -4.09 -18.00 5.79
CA ARG A 270 -4.17 -17.11 6.97
C ARG A 270 -5.15 -17.63 8.03
N GLU A 271 -6.24 -18.28 7.64
CA GLU A 271 -7.16 -18.93 8.57
C GLU A 271 -6.46 -20.07 9.31
N GLN A 272 -5.67 -20.90 8.61
CA GLN A 272 -4.92 -22.00 9.20
C GLN A 272 -3.79 -21.53 10.13
N GLU A 273 -3.03 -20.50 9.72
CA GLU A 273 -1.99 -19.90 10.58
C GLU A 273 -2.58 -19.33 11.88
N GLY A 274 -3.78 -18.75 11.82
CA GLY A 274 -4.50 -18.25 13.00
C GLY A 274 -4.92 -19.36 13.96
N THR A 275 -5.40 -20.50 13.45
CA THR A 275 -5.79 -21.63 14.30
C THR A 275 -4.59 -22.30 14.97
N ASP A 276 -3.48 -22.44 14.25
CA ASP A 276 -2.27 -23.07 14.80
C ASP A 276 -1.66 -22.22 15.95
N THR A 277 -1.79 -20.89 15.91
CA THR A 277 -1.35 -20.01 17.01
C THR A 277 -2.27 -20.02 18.23
N GLU A 278 -3.57 -20.29 18.07
CA GLU A 278 -4.50 -20.39 19.21
C GLU A 278 -4.30 -21.71 19.98
N ASP A 279 -3.90 -22.79 19.30
CA ASP A 279 -3.66 -24.10 19.92
C ASP A 279 -2.31 -24.18 20.67
N GLU A 280 -1.31 -23.34 20.34
CA GLU A 280 -0.01 -23.28 21.05
C GLU A 280 -0.04 -22.42 22.34
N GLU A 281 -1.07 -21.59 22.56
CA GLU A 281 -1.18 -20.67 23.70
C GLU A 281 -1.98 -21.22 24.91
N ILE A 282 -2.34 -22.50 24.95
CA ILE A 282 -2.96 -23.13 26.13
C ILE A 282 -1.88 -23.83 26.97
N PRO A 283 -1.26 -23.18 27.98
CA PRO A 283 -0.52 -23.91 29.00
C PRO A 283 -1.53 -24.71 29.84
N ASP A 284 -1.32 -26.02 29.94
CA ASP A 284 -2.02 -26.90 30.89
C ASP A 284 -2.07 -26.23 32.27
N ASP A 285 -3.28 -25.96 32.75
CA ASP A 285 -3.56 -25.44 34.10
C ASP A 285 -2.87 -26.35 35.15
N GLU A 286 -1.92 -25.80 35.92
CA GLU A 286 -1.59 -26.34 37.23
C GLU A 286 -2.80 -26.13 38.16
N GLU A 287 -3.39 -27.24 38.63
CA GLU A 287 -4.49 -27.25 39.59
C GLU A 287 -4.19 -26.35 40.80
N PRO A 288 -5.09 -25.43 41.20
CA PRO A 288 -4.88 -24.65 42.42
C PRO A 288 -5.05 -25.56 43.65
N GLU A 289 -3.95 -25.73 44.41
CA GLU A 289 -3.93 -26.39 45.71
C GLU A 289 -5.00 -25.77 46.65
N VAL A 290 -5.91 -26.63 47.11
CA VAL A 290 -6.95 -26.30 48.08
C VAL A 290 -6.30 -26.15 49.47
N TYR A 291 -6.21 -24.91 49.98
CA TYR A 291 -5.92 -24.67 51.39
C TYR A 291 -7.23 -24.63 52.20
N LEU A 292 -7.45 -25.66 53.02
CA LEU A 292 -8.47 -25.70 54.06
C LEU A 292 -7.88 -25.08 55.33
N ASP A 293 -8.25 -23.84 55.64
CA ASP A 293 -8.05 -23.28 56.98
C ASP A 293 -9.27 -23.61 57.85
N ASP A 294 -9.11 -24.60 58.74
CA ASP A 294 -10.02 -24.87 59.84
C ASP A 294 -9.29 -24.52 61.14
N ALA A 295 -9.59 -23.34 61.70
CA ALA A 295 -9.13 -22.91 63.00
C ALA A 295 -10.31 -22.34 63.79
N SER A 296 -11.02 -23.24 64.47
CA SER A 296 -11.90 -22.89 65.59
C SER A 296 -11.23 -23.34 66.89
N GLU A 297 -10.66 -22.38 67.62
CA GLU A 297 -10.36 -22.53 69.04
C GLU A 297 -11.06 -21.38 69.79
N GLU A 298 -12.22 -21.70 70.38
CA GLU A 298 -12.78 -20.97 71.52
C GLU A 298 -12.23 -21.59 72.80
N VAL A 299 -11.56 -20.79 73.65
CA VAL A 299 -11.46 -21.05 75.09
C VAL A 299 -11.45 -19.72 75.87
N ASP A 300 -12.45 -19.61 76.76
CA ASP A 300 -12.70 -18.71 77.90
C ASP A 300 -13.07 -17.23 77.69
#